data_AF-A0A972VG69-F1
#
_entry.id   AF-A0A972VG69-F1
#
_cell.length_a   1.000
_cell.length_b   1.000
_cell.length_c   1.000
_cell.angle_alpha   90.00
_cell.angle_beta   90.00
_cell.angle_gamma   90.00
#
_symmetry.space_group_name_H-M   'P 1'
#
loop_
_entity.id
_entity.type
_entity.pdbx_description
1 polymer ?
#
loop_
_entity_poly.entity_id
_entity_poly.type
_entity_poly.pdbx_seq_one_letter_code
_entity_poly.pdbx_strand_id
1 'polypeptide(L)' 'MPKSKITVVGAGNVGATTAHIAACQNLGNIVLLDIVDGLPQGK' A
#
# COMPACT_ATOMS: atom_id res chain seq x y z
N MET A 1 -8.64 14.77 12.92
CA MET A 1 -7.25 14.87 12.41
C MET A 1 -7.24 14.39 10.96
N PRO A 2 -6.42 14.97 10.06
CA PRO A 2 -6.26 14.44 8.72
C PRO A 2 -5.72 13.01 8.78
N LYS A 3 -6.21 12.11 7.91
CA LYS A 3 -5.69 10.74 7.80
C LYS A 3 -4.21 10.76 7.42
N SER A 4 -3.41 9.90 8.05
CA SER A 4 -2.00 9.74 7.70
C SER A 4 -1.84 9.28 6.24
N LYS A 5 -0.76 9.72 5.58
CA LYS A 5 -0.38 9.20 4.26
C LYS A 5 0.68 8.13 4.46
N ILE A 6 0.45 6.94 3.91
CA ILE A 6 1.31 5.77 4.10
C ILE A 6 1.77 5.31 2.71
N THR A 7 3.08 5.24 2.49
CA THR A 7 3.66 4.71 1.25
C THR A 7 4.34 3.38 1.56
N VAL A 8 4.01 2.34 0.80
CA VAL A 8 4.67 1.03 0.85
C VAL A 8 5.47 0.86 -0.43
N VAL A 9 6.78 0.65 -0.30
CA VAL A 9 7.70 0.45 -1.43
C VAL A 9 8.01 -1.05 -1.55
N GLY A 10 7.67 -1.64 -2.69
CA GLY A 10 7.66 -3.07 -2.96
C GLY A 10 6.25 -3.65 -2.86
N ALA A 11 5.73 -4.19 -3.97
CA ALA A 11 4.42 -4.84 -4.11
C ALA A 11 4.52 -6.38 -4.09
N GLY A 12 5.62 -6.94 -3.57
CA GLY A 12 5.72 -8.38 -3.28
C GLY A 12 4.80 -8.80 -2.12
N ASN A 13 4.85 -10.08 -1.72
CA ASN A 13 3.94 -10.67 -0.71
C ASN A 13 3.84 -9.84 0.59
N VAL A 14 4.99 -9.36 1.09
CA VAL A 14 5.03 -8.55 2.32
C VAL A 14 4.36 -7.20 2.12
N GLY A 15 4.78 -6.44 1.10
CA GLY A 15 4.25 -5.10 0.88
C GLY A 15 2.76 -5.09 0.52
N ALA A 16 2.31 -6.06 -0.27
CA ALA A 16 0.89 -6.26 -0.54
C ALA A 16 0.09 -6.57 0.73
N THR A 17 0.59 -7.47 1.59
CA THR A 17 -0.06 -7.81 2.87
C THR A 17 -0.08 -6.61 3.83
N THR A 18 1.01 -5.85 3.90
CA THR A 18 1.09 -4.63 4.71
C THR A 18 0.08 -3.58 4.23
N ALA A 19 0.00 -3.33 2.93
CA ALA A 19 -0.97 -2.40 2.35
C ALA A 19 -2.42 -2.86 2.62
N HIS A 20 -2.70 -4.16 2.46
CA HIS A 20 -4.01 -4.75 2.73
C HIS A 20 -4.43 -4.57 4.21
N ILE A 21 -3.55 -4.94 5.16
CA ILE A 21 -3.82 -4.81 6.58
C ILE A 21 -4.01 -3.34 6.98
N ALA A 22 -3.19 -2.43 6.43
CA ALA A 22 -3.31 -1.00 6.69
C ALA A 22 -4.64 -0.44 6.17
N ALA A 23 -5.13 -0.92 5.01
CA ALA A 23 -6.41 -0.54 4.45
C ALA A 23 -7.59 -1.07 5.29
N CYS A 24 -7.54 -2.34 5.69
CA CYS A 24 -8.55 -2.96 6.56
C CYS A 24 -8.69 -2.27 7.92
N GLN A 25 -7.58 -1.77 8.47
CA GLN A 25 -7.55 -1.02 9.73
C GLN A 25 -7.81 0.49 9.54
N ASN A 26 -8.05 0.94 8.31
CA ASN A 26 -8.38 2.33 7.98
C ASN A 26 -7.31 3.34 8.48
N LEU A 27 -6.03 2.93 8.48
CA LEU A 27 -4.91 3.68 9.08
C LEU A 27 -4.60 4.99 8.34
N GLY A 28 -4.97 5.08 7.07
CA GLY A 28 -4.62 6.22 6.25
C GLY A 28 -4.91 6.05 4.76
N ASN A 29 -4.44 7.03 3.99
CA ASN A 29 -4.40 6.95 2.53
C ASN A 29 -3.12 6.22 2.13
N ILE A 30 -3.25 5.10 1.43
CA ILE A 30 -2.16 4.17 1.15
C ILE A 30 -1.74 4.28 -0.31
N VAL A 31 -0.44 4.31 -0.56
CA VAL A 31 0.18 4.23 -1.90
C VAL A 31 1.09 3.01 -1.92
N LEU A 32 0.88 2.10 -2.87
CA LEU A 32 1.75 0.95 -3.11
C LEU A 32 2.57 1.21 -4.38
N LEU A 33 3.89 1.22 -4.23
CA LEU A 33 4.85 1.53 -5.29
C LEU A 33 5.73 0.32 -5.57
N ASP A 34 5.92 -0.04 -6.84
CA ASP A 34 6.88 -1.05 -7.27
C ASP A 34 7.56 -0.60 -8.59
N ILE A 35 8.71 -1.19 -8.89
CA ILE A 35 9.49 -0.95 -10.11
C ILE A 35 9.08 -1.88 -11.26
N VAL A 36 8.41 -3.00 -10.96
CA VAL A 36 7.96 -3.96 -11.97
C VAL A 36 6.68 -3.46 -12.65
N ASP A 37 6.77 -3.17 -13.94
CA ASP A 37 5.62 -2.83 -14.77
C ASP A 37 4.61 -3.97 -14.84
N GLY A 38 3.34 -3.68 -14.53
CA GLY A 38 2.22 -4.63 -14.63
C GLY A 38 1.74 -5.25 -13.31
N LEU A 39 2.46 -5.07 -12.20
CA LEU A 39 1.93 -5.30 -10.84
C LEU A 39 1.18 -4.05 -10.37
N PRO A 40 -0.02 -4.18 -9.79
CA PRO A 40 -0.96 -3.06 -9.73
C PRO A 40 -0.46 -1.92 -8.84
N GLN A 41 -0.48 -0.72 -9.42
CA GLN A 41 -0.49 0.59 -8.77
C GLN A 41 -1.78 0.82 -7.98
N GLY A 42 -2.07 -0.07 -7.03
CA GLY A 42 -3.31 -0.11 -6.26
C GLY A 42 -4.39 -0.96 -6.92
N LYS A 43 -4.44 -2.23 -6.55
CA LYS A 43 -5.72 -2.91 -6.27
C LYS A 43 -5.94 -2.85 -4.76
#